data_AF-A0A971KZX3-F1
#
_entry.id   AF-A0A971KZX3-F1
#
_cell.length_a   1.000
_cell.length_b   1.000
_cell.length_c   1.000
_cell.angle_alpha   90.00
_cell.angle_beta   90.00
_cell.angle_gamma   90.00
#
_symmetry.space_group_name_H-M   'P 1'
#
loop_
_entity.id
_entity.type
_entity.pdbx_description
1 polymer ?
#
loop_
_entity_poly.entity_id
_entity_poly.type
_entity_poly.pdbx_seq_one_letter_code
_entity_poly.pdbx_strand_id
1 'polypeptide(L)'
;MYPFTLQGAMDYARRGLIEAWVHGFLNGPGHNKAFSDGLKLKRRYFAGPMLVELDRLKRCCGPEPGMIYRVDKEGFESIVNGMIQALRHGWDMPPLIVNYANGYFEVNDGNHRHEALKRIGVKVCYAIFWTTDPRDYQALLLMGSRTIA
;
A
#
# COMPACT_ATOMS: atom_id res chain seq x y z
N MET A 1 14.25 -6.47 14.92
CA MET A 1 13.83 -5.63 13.77
C MET A 1 12.31 -5.54 13.82
N TYR A 2 11.72 -4.34 13.72
CA TYR A 2 10.27 -4.18 13.69
C TYR A 2 9.76 -4.82 12.38
N PRO A 3 8.82 -5.79 12.40
CA PRO A 3 8.46 -6.53 11.19
C PRO A 3 7.70 -5.68 10.16
N PHE A 4 7.13 -4.56 10.60
CA PHE A 4 6.22 -3.72 9.82
C PHE A 4 6.93 -2.53 9.19
N THR A 5 7.89 -2.84 8.32
CA THR A 5 8.65 -1.87 7.52
C THR A 5 8.75 -2.37 6.07
N LEU A 6 9.37 -1.62 5.15
CA LEU A 6 9.61 -2.14 3.79
C LEU A 6 10.54 -3.35 3.84
N GLN A 7 11.63 -3.28 4.61
CA GLN A 7 12.55 -4.41 4.74
C GLN A 7 11.83 -5.65 5.30
N GLY A 8 11.00 -5.48 6.33
CA GLY A 8 10.22 -6.58 6.89
C GLY A 8 9.21 -7.17 5.89
N ALA A 9 8.55 -6.34 5.08
CA ALA A 9 7.66 -6.80 4.03
C ALA A 9 8.40 -7.61 2.95
N MET A 10 9.59 -7.17 2.57
CA MET A 10 10.46 -7.89 1.63
C MET A 10 10.87 -9.26 2.18
N ASP A 11 11.24 -9.34 3.46
CA ASP A 11 11.64 -10.59 4.10
C ASP A 11 10.48 -11.60 4.19
N TYR A 12 9.27 -11.11 4.48
CA TYR A 12 8.07 -11.95 4.46
C TYR A 12 7.72 -12.41 3.04
N ALA A 13 7.84 -11.55 2.04
CA ALA A 13 7.60 -11.90 0.64
C ALA A 13 8.54 -13.01 0.15
N ARG A 14 9.85 -12.92 0.45
CA ARG A 14 10.83 -13.97 0.10
C ARG A 14 10.50 -15.35 0.69
N ARG A 15 9.75 -15.37 1.79
CA ARG A 15 9.32 -16.60 2.48
C ARG A 15 7.93 -17.07 2.07
N GLY A 16 7.26 -16.39 1.13
CA GLY A 16 5.88 -16.69 0.74
C GLY A 16 4.85 -16.30 1.80
N LEU A 17 5.18 -15.38 2.71
CA LEU A 17 4.36 -15.01 3.88
C LEU A 17 3.76 -13.60 3.76
N ILE A 18 3.65 -13.03 2.55
CA ILE A 18 3.23 -11.64 2.38
C ILE A 18 1.80 -11.38 2.89
N GLU A 19 0.90 -12.35 2.76
CA GLU A 19 -0.46 -12.27 3.31
C GLU A 19 -0.44 -12.15 4.85
N ALA A 20 0.40 -12.92 5.52
CA ALA A 20 0.57 -12.84 6.97
C ALA A 20 1.13 -11.48 7.39
N TRP A 21 2.04 -10.91 6.59
CA TRP A 21 2.55 -9.55 6.81
C TRP A 21 1.43 -8.51 6.69
N VAL A 22 0.60 -8.58 5.65
CA VAL A 22 -0.53 -7.67 5.43
C VAL A 22 -1.50 -7.70 6.60
N HIS A 23 -1.93 -8.89 7.04
CA HIS A 23 -2.82 -9.00 8.19
C HIS A 23 -2.16 -8.54 9.49
N GLY A 24 -0.89 -8.86 9.72
CA GLY A 24 -0.15 -8.37 10.89
C GLY A 24 -0.07 -6.85 10.92
N PHE A 25 0.23 -6.22 9.78
CA PHE A 25 0.33 -4.77 9.66
C PHE A 25 -1.02 -4.10 9.95
N LEU A 26 -2.07 -4.54 9.27
CA LEU A 26 -3.41 -3.96 9.40
C LEU A 26 -4.00 -4.11 10.81
N ASN A 27 -3.69 -5.22 11.52
CA ASN A 27 -4.13 -5.41 12.92
C ASN A 27 -3.19 -4.78 13.95
N GLY A 28 -2.02 -4.31 13.54
CA GLY A 28 -1.04 -3.61 14.39
C GLY A 28 -0.90 -2.15 13.96
N PRO A 29 0.30 -1.72 13.50
CA PRO A 29 0.60 -0.30 13.25
C PRO A 29 -0.16 0.33 12.08
N GLY A 30 -0.86 -0.46 11.25
CA GLY A 30 -1.79 0.06 10.24
C GLY A 30 -3.15 0.47 10.80
N HIS A 31 -3.53 0.01 12.00
CA HIS A 31 -4.79 0.34 12.68
C HIS A 31 -6.05 0.20 11.80
N ASN A 32 -6.08 -0.81 10.92
CA ASN A 32 -7.12 -0.99 9.91
C ASN A 32 -7.68 -2.43 9.94
N LYS A 33 -8.16 -2.83 11.12
CA LYS A 33 -8.73 -4.17 11.38
C LYS A 33 -9.88 -4.50 10.43
N ALA A 34 -10.76 -3.54 10.15
CA ALA A 34 -11.91 -3.73 9.27
C ALA A 34 -11.48 -4.16 7.85
N PHE A 35 -10.40 -3.55 7.32
CA PHE A 35 -9.87 -3.97 6.03
C PHE A 35 -9.27 -5.37 6.08
N SER A 36 -8.52 -5.71 7.14
CA SER A 36 -8.02 -7.08 7.36
C SER A 36 -9.16 -8.10 7.39
N ASP A 37 -10.25 -7.80 8.09
CA ASP A 37 -11.41 -8.70 8.18
C ASP A 37 -12.12 -8.83 6.82
N GLY A 38 -12.26 -7.73 6.07
CA GLY A 38 -12.82 -7.73 4.71
C GLY A 38 -12.01 -8.54 3.70
N LEU A 39 -10.68 -8.53 3.82
CA LEU A 39 -9.80 -9.37 3.00
C LEU A 39 -10.08 -10.86 3.22
N LYS A 40 -10.37 -11.29 4.45
CA LYS A 40 -10.61 -12.70 4.83
C LYS A 40 -11.96 -13.25 4.36
N LEU A 41 -12.90 -12.40 3.92
CA LEU A 41 -14.23 -12.84 3.49
C LEU A 41 -14.20 -13.80 2.29
N LYS A 42 -13.14 -13.75 1.48
CA LYS A 42 -12.91 -14.64 0.33
C LYS A 42 -11.42 -14.83 0.15
N ARG A 43 -11.03 -15.88 -0.58
CA ARG A 43 -9.63 -16.06 -1.00
C ARG A 43 -9.14 -14.83 -1.78
N ARG A 44 -7.95 -14.34 -1.44
CA ARG A 44 -7.24 -13.27 -2.14
C ARG A 44 -5.93 -13.78 -2.68
N TYR A 45 -5.42 -13.08 -3.68
CA TYR A 45 -4.08 -13.26 -4.20
C TYR A 45 -3.28 -12.02 -3.87
N PHE A 46 -2.04 -12.22 -3.41
CA PHE A 46 -1.13 -11.13 -3.03
C PHE A 46 0.14 -11.20 -3.87
N ALA A 47 0.64 -10.03 -4.27
CA ALA A 47 1.90 -9.87 -4.98
C ALA A 47 2.73 -8.73 -4.38
N GLY A 48 4.05 -8.88 -4.40
CA GLY A 48 5.00 -7.86 -3.97
C GLY A 48 5.61 -8.08 -2.59
N PRO A 49 6.26 -7.06 -2.00
CA PRO A 49 6.29 -5.66 -2.48
C PRO A 49 6.92 -5.50 -3.87
N MET A 50 6.35 -4.67 -4.74
CA MET A 50 6.88 -4.35 -6.07
C MET A 50 7.01 -2.83 -6.24
N LEU A 51 7.98 -2.39 -7.04
CA LEU A 51 8.09 -0.99 -7.46
C LEU A 51 6.95 -0.65 -8.42
N VAL A 52 6.32 0.50 -8.20
CA VAL A 52 5.26 1.05 -9.04
C VAL A 52 5.37 2.57 -9.12
N GLU A 53 4.98 3.13 -10.26
CA GLU A 53 4.85 4.57 -10.41
C GLU A 53 3.73 5.10 -9.52
N LEU A 54 4.05 6.11 -8.71
CA LEU A 54 3.14 6.67 -7.72
C LEU A 54 1.88 7.27 -8.36
N ASP A 55 2.01 7.85 -9.56
CA ASP A 55 0.90 8.50 -10.29
C ASP A 55 -0.12 7.50 -10.87
N ARG A 56 0.25 6.22 -11.00
CA ARG A 56 -0.68 5.15 -11.37
C ARG A 56 -1.62 4.78 -10.23
N LEU A 57 -1.21 5.02 -8.99
CA LEU A 57 -1.98 4.69 -7.79
C LEU A 57 -3.04 5.76 -7.52
N LYS A 58 -4.28 5.34 -7.27
CA LYS A 58 -5.40 6.22 -6.98
C LYS A 58 -5.77 6.12 -5.51
N ARG A 59 -5.68 7.24 -4.78
CA ARG A 59 -6.18 7.34 -3.41
C ARG A 59 -7.70 7.18 -3.41
N CYS A 60 -8.22 6.49 -2.41
CA CYS A 60 -9.65 6.45 -2.10
C CYS A 60 -9.99 7.20 -0.81
N CYS A 61 -8.99 7.65 -0.05
CA CYS A 61 -9.14 8.41 1.18
C CYS A 61 -8.39 9.76 1.08
N GLY A 62 -9.05 10.82 1.54
CA GLY A 62 -8.52 12.18 1.54
C GLY A 62 -9.58 13.25 1.78
N PRO A 63 -9.19 14.53 1.94
CA PRO A 63 -10.12 15.62 2.20
C PRO A 63 -10.83 16.13 0.95
N GLU A 64 -10.36 15.74 -0.23
CA GLU A 64 -10.87 16.22 -1.51
C GLU A 64 -12.34 15.80 -1.75
N PRO A 65 -13.15 16.65 -2.40
CA PRO A 65 -14.48 16.25 -2.87
C PRO A 65 -14.38 15.02 -3.77
N GLY A 66 -15.27 14.04 -3.57
CA GLY A 66 -15.35 12.83 -4.39
C GLY A 66 -14.50 11.65 -3.91
N MET A 67 -13.73 11.79 -2.82
CA MET A 67 -13.10 10.64 -2.17
C MET A 67 -14.16 9.69 -1.61
N ILE A 68 -13.95 8.37 -1.80
CA ILE A 68 -14.82 7.32 -1.24
C ILE A 68 -14.85 7.45 0.29
N TYR A 69 -13.69 7.67 0.89
CA TYR A 69 -13.51 7.91 2.32
C TYR A 69 -13.05 9.34 2.53
N ARG A 70 -14.01 10.26 2.60
CA ARG A 70 -13.72 11.66 2.89
C ARG A 70 -13.36 11.85 4.36
N VAL A 71 -12.25 12.53 4.61
CA VAL A 71 -11.76 12.85 5.96
C VAL A 71 -11.63 14.35 6.16
N ASP A 72 -11.40 14.77 7.40
CA ASP A 72 -11.18 16.17 7.71
C ASP A 72 -9.84 16.66 7.12
N LYS A 73 -9.82 17.90 6.65
CA LYS A 73 -8.65 18.46 5.97
C LYS A 73 -7.48 18.68 6.92
N GLU A 74 -7.73 19.26 8.09
CA GLU A 74 -6.68 19.65 9.02
C GLU A 74 -5.94 18.44 9.61
N GLY A 75 -6.66 17.39 10.00
CA GLY A 75 -6.12 16.12 10.46
C GLY A 75 -5.37 15.39 9.37
N PHE A 76 -5.92 15.34 8.14
CA PHE A 76 -5.21 14.76 7.01
C PHE A 76 -3.87 15.48 6.73
N GLU A 77 -3.88 16.81 6.69
CA GLU A 77 -2.68 17.63 6.50
C GLU A 77 -1.66 17.44 7.62
N SER A 78 -2.11 17.38 8.87
CA SER A 78 -1.26 17.13 10.05
C SER A 78 -0.54 15.78 9.93
N ILE A 79 -1.27 14.72 9.60
CA ILE A 79 -0.70 13.37 9.43
C ILE A 79 0.28 13.33 8.26
N VAL A 80 -0.07 13.90 7.11
CA VAL A 80 0.81 13.96 5.93
C VAL A 80 2.11 14.69 6.26
N ASN A 81 2.04 15.84 6.95
CA ASN A 81 3.22 16.60 7.34
C ASN A 81 4.11 15.81 8.31
N GLY A 82 3.54 15.10 9.28
CA GLY A 82 4.27 14.19 10.16
C GLY A 82 5.00 13.09 9.39
N MET A 83 4.34 12.47 8.41
CA MET A 83 4.94 11.44 7.55
C MET A 83 6.06 11.99 6.67
N ILE A 84 5.91 13.21 6.12
CA ILE A 84 6.98 13.89 5.37
C ILE A 84 8.23 14.07 6.24
N GLN A 85 8.06 14.50 7.50
CA GLN A 85 9.20 14.63 8.41
C GLN A 85 9.83 13.26 8.71
N ALA A 86 9.03 12.23 9.01
CA ALA A 86 9.54 10.90 9.26
C ALA A 86 10.34 10.34 8.06
N LEU A 87 9.83 10.52 6.84
CA LEU A 87 10.50 10.12 5.60
C LEU A 87 11.85 10.83 5.43
N ARG A 88 11.93 12.14 5.71
CA ARG A 88 13.18 12.90 5.67
C ARG A 88 14.21 12.43 6.69
N HIS A 89 13.77 11.82 7.79
CA HIS A 89 14.63 11.25 8.82
C HIS A 89 14.91 9.75 8.61
N GLY A 90 14.64 9.21 7.42
CA GLY A 90 15.01 7.84 7.06
C GLY A 90 14.04 6.78 7.57
N TRP A 91 12.77 7.12 7.79
CA TRP A 91 11.74 6.14 8.12
C TRP A 91 11.67 5.04 7.04
N ASP A 92 11.92 3.78 7.45
CA ASP A 92 11.69 2.58 6.66
C ASP A 92 10.17 2.34 6.48
N MET A 93 9.58 3.18 5.65
CA MET A 93 8.13 3.29 5.46
C MET A 93 7.56 1.97 4.94
N PRO A 94 6.54 1.39 5.60
CA PRO A 94 5.88 0.19 5.10
C PRO A 94 5.32 0.44 3.70
N PRO A 95 5.26 -0.58 2.82
CA PRO A 95 4.70 -0.44 1.48
C PRO A 95 3.19 -0.07 1.55
N LEU A 96 2.70 0.56 0.49
CA LEU A 96 1.26 0.77 0.32
C LEU A 96 0.55 -0.57 0.10
N ILE A 97 -0.72 -0.68 0.46
CA ILE A 97 -1.54 -1.86 0.15
C ILE A 97 -2.59 -1.45 -0.87
N VAL A 98 -2.52 -2.06 -2.05
CA VAL A 98 -3.22 -1.60 -3.25
C VAL A 98 -4.10 -2.71 -3.80
N ASN A 99 -5.38 -2.44 -4.03
CA ASN A 99 -6.21 -3.33 -4.83
C ASN A 99 -5.87 -3.15 -6.30
N TYR A 100 -5.72 -4.27 -7.01
CA TYR A 100 -5.69 -4.29 -8.46
C TYR A 100 -6.93 -5.02 -8.99
N ALA A 101 -7.70 -4.33 -9.82
CA ALA A 101 -8.86 -4.89 -10.49
C ALA A 101 -9.00 -4.28 -11.89
N ASN A 102 -9.00 -5.11 -12.94
CA ASN A 102 -9.24 -4.69 -14.32
C ASN A 102 -8.40 -3.46 -14.77
N GLY A 103 -7.10 -3.43 -14.42
CA GLY A 103 -6.21 -2.32 -14.80
C GLY A 103 -6.22 -1.12 -13.84
N TYR A 104 -7.11 -1.09 -12.85
CA TYR A 104 -7.22 -0.01 -11.87
C TYR A 104 -6.42 -0.33 -10.60
N PHE A 105 -5.70 0.67 -10.07
CA PHE A 105 -4.87 0.56 -8.88
C PHE A 105 -5.40 1.47 -7.77
N GLU A 106 -6.08 0.91 -6.78
CA GLU A 106 -6.67 1.66 -5.67
C GLU A 106 -5.87 1.50 -4.38
N VAL A 107 -5.48 2.60 -3.73
CA VAL A 107 -4.77 2.58 -2.45
C VAL A 107 -5.77 2.34 -1.31
N ASN A 108 -5.88 1.10 -0.84
CA ASN A 108 -6.77 0.77 0.28
C ASN A 108 -6.10 1.01 1.64
N ASP A 109 -4.77 0.96 1.71
CA ASP A 109 -4.02 1.38 2.89
C ASP A 109 -2.78 2.19 2.50
N GLY A 110 -2.54 3.27 3.25
CA GLY A 110 -1.42 4.18 3.01
C GLY A 110 -1.77 5.44 2.20
N ASN A 111 -3.03 5.88 2.20
CA ASN A 111 -3.45 7.11 1.50
C ASN A 111 -2.64 8.36 1.95
N HIS A 112 -2.41 8.55 3.25
CA HIS A 112 -1.53 9.64 3.75
C HIS A 112 -0.07 9.46 3.31
N ARG A 113 0.43 8.21 3.28
CA ARG A 113 1.79 7.89 2.81
C ARG A 113 1.95 8.21 1.32
N HIS A 114 0.95 7.84 0.50
CA HIS A 114 0.90 8.19 -0.93
C HIS A 114 1.00 9.70 -1.14
N GLU A 115 0.18 10.47 -0.41
CA GLU A 115 0.21 11.93 -0.51
C GLU A 115 1.55 12.52 -0.04
N ALA A 116 2.10 12.03 1.07
CA ALA A 116 3.40 12.45 1.58
C ALA A 116 4.51 12.23 0.54
N LEU A 117 4.58 11.03 -0.05
CA LEU A 117 5.52 10.69 -1.13
C LEU A 117 5.37 11.63 -2.33
N LYS A 118 4.12 11.91 -2.73
CA LYS A 118 3.82 12.79 -3.87
C LYS A 118 4.35 14.21 -3.62
N ARG A 119 4.15 14.76 -2.43
CA ARG A 119 4.58 16.12 -2.05
C ARG A 119 6.10 16.27 -1.97
N ILE A 120 6.82 15.19 -1.63
CA ILE A 120 8.29 15.20 -1.65
C ILE A 120 8.89 14.81 -3.01
N GLY A 121 8.07 14.64 -4.05
CA GLY A 121 8.52 14.43 -5.42
C GLY A 121 8.93 12.99 -5.76
N VAL A 122 8.61 12.00 -4.91
CA VAL A 122 8.89 10.58 -5.18
C VAL A 122 8.06 10.12 -6.39
N LYS A 123 8.72 9.46 -7.34
CA LYS A 123 8.10 8.97 -8.58
C LYS A 123 7.70 7.50 -8.53
N VAL A 124 8.47 6.70 -7.81
CA VAL A 124 8.24 5.27 -7.65
C VAL A 124 8.23 4.90 -6.18
N CYS A 125 7.34 4.01 -5.79
CA CYS A 125 7.26 3.49 -4.43
C CYS A 125 7.02 1.99 -4.42
N TYR A 126 7.26 1.36 -3.26
CA TYR A 126 6.90 -0.04 -3.07
C TYR A 126 5.45 -0.20 -2.63
N ALA A 127 4.75 -1.11 -3.29
CA ALA A 127 3.38 -1.48 -2.94
C ALA A 127 3.22 -3.00 -2.91
N ILE A 128 2.38 -3.48 -2.00
CA ILE A 128 1.83 -4.83 -1.99
C ILE A 128 0.47 -4.76 -2.67
N PHE A 129 0.28 -5.61 -3.67
CA PHE A 129 -0.96 -5.69 -4.42
C PHE A 129 -1.79 -6.85 -3.95
N TRP A 130 -3.11 -6.66 -3.92
CA TRP A 130 -4.06 -7.73 -3.69
C TRP A 130 -5.17 -7.71 -4.74
N THR A 131 -5.67 -8.90 -5.07
CA THR A 131 -6.81 -9.05 -5.99
C THR A 131 -7.62 -10.30 -5.65
N THR A 132 -8.83 -10.37 -6.21
CA THR A 132 -9.73 -11.54 -6.09
C THR A 132 -9.72 -12.38 -7.35
N ASP A 133 -9.51 -11.76 -8.52
CA ASP A 133 -9.56 -12.44 -9.81
C ASP A 133 -8.20 -13.08 -10.11
N PRO A 134 -8.13 -14.40 -10.37
CA PRO A 134 -6.88 -15.05 -10.77
C PRO A 134 -6.24 -14.44 -12.02
N ARG A 135 -7.03 -13.89 -12.95
CA ARG A 135 -6.54 -13.24 -14.16
C ARG A 135 -5.80 -11.94 -13.84
N ASP A 136 -6.36 -11.16 -12.91
CA ASP A 136 -5.70 -9.97 -12.39
C ASP A 136 -4.41 -10.33 -11.65
N TYR A 137 -4.40 -11.46 -10.94
CA TYR A 137 -3.19 -11.94 -10.29
C TYR A 137 -2.09 -12.31 -11.30
N GLN A 138 -2.44 -13.00 -12.39
CA GLN A 138 -1.49 -13.28 -13.46
C GLN A 138 -0.94 -11.99 -14.10
N ALA A 139 -1.79 -10.97 -14.30
CA ALA A 139 -1.34 -9.68 -14.78
C ALA A 139 -0.34 -9.01 -13.82
N LEU A 140 -0.56 -9.08 -12.50
CA LEU A 140 0.38 -8.60 -11.48
C LEU A 140 1.74 -9.32 -11.54
N LEU A 141 1.75 -10.64 -11.68
CA LEU A 141 2.98 -11.42 -11.78
C LEU A 141 3.79 -11.06 -13.04
N LEU A 142 3.11 -10.86 -14.17
CA LEU A 142 3.74 -10.40 -15.42
C LEU A 142 4.31 -8.98 -15.29
N MET A 143 3.61 -8.08 -14.58
CA MET A 143 4.11 -6.73 -14.30
C MET A 143 5.38 -6.76 -13.44
N GLY A 144 5.40 -7.55 -12.35
CA GLY A 144 6.56 -7.66 -11.46
C GLY A 144 7.79 -8.26 -12.13
N SER A 145 7.61 -9.14 -13.10
CA SER A 145 8.70 -9.79 -13.86
C SER A 145 9.42 -8.84 -14.81
N ARG A 146 8.75 -7.76 -15.25
CA ARG A 146 9.31 -6.77 -16.20
C ARG A 146 10.17 -5.69 -15.53
N THR A 147 10.14 -5.58 -14.21
CA THR A 147 10.89 -4.57 -13.45
C THR A 147 12.32 -5.01 -13.11
N ILE A 148 12.71 -6.24 -13.49
CA ILE A 148 14.04 -6.85 -13.24
C ILE A 148 14.84 -7.03 -14.55
N ALA A 149 14.42 -6.39 -15.63
CA ALA A 149 15.08 -6.43 -16.95
C ALA A 149 15.70 -5.07 -17.29
#